data_AF-A0A2I0T3S6-F1
#
_entry.id   AF-A0A2I0T3S6-F1
#
_cell.length_a   1.000
_cell.length_b   1.000
_cell.length_c   1.000
_cell.angle_alpha   90.00
_cell.angle_beta   90.00
_cell.angle_gamma   90.00
#
_symmetry.space_group_name_H-M   'P 1'
#
loop_
_entity.id
_entity.type
_entity.pdbx_description
1 polymer ?
#
loop_
_entity_poly.entity_id
_entity_poly.type
_entity_poly.pdbx_seq_one_letter_code
_entity_poly.pdbx_strand_id
1 'polypeptide(L)'
;METSLRDKVKDFSTAYRSYESISKHNQVEAVRLEEQIRKEFEKLYEFLREEEKTLLAQLQEEMRRKNGLIEGKIKRLVKEKQALLNEAFQLQADLKEDDYTFLMSHKNRKRRIACTAEEPEAVPSGMLLDVAKYLGSLQYNVWKKMLNIITVA
;
A
#
# COMPACT_ATOMS: atom_id res chain seq x y z
N MET A 1 39.76 23.95 -70.12
CA MET A 1 38.31 23.78 -69.81
C MET A 1 37.98 22.35 -69.39
N GLU A 2 38.44 21.33 -70.12
CA GLU A 2 38.19 19.91 -69.79
C GLU A 2 38.72 19.49 -68.40
N THR A 3 39.93 19.93 -68.02
CA THR A 3 40.54 19.61 -66.72
C THR A 3 39.73 20.16 -65.54
N SER A 4 39.27 21.41 -65.63
CA SER A 4 38.44 22.06 -64.61
C SER A 4 37.08 21.36 -64.41
N LEU A 5 36.49 20.82 -65.46
CA LEU A 5 35.26 20.02 -65.35
C LEU A 5 35.53 18.68 -64.66
N ARG A 6 36.66 18.04 -64.97
CA ARG A 6 37.09 16.78 -64.34
C ARG A 6 37.35 16.95 -62.83
N ASP A 7 37.96 18.07 -62.43
CA ASP A 7 38.19 18.40 -61.02
C ASP A 7 36.86 18.62 -60.27
N LYS A 8 35.92 19.37 -60.87
CA LYS A 8 34.58 19.54 -60.28
C LYS A 8 33.86 18.21 -60.09
N VAL A 9 33.89 17.31 -61.07
CA VAL A 9 33.29 15.97 -60.94
C VAL A 9 33.89 15.20 -59.76
N LYS A 10 35.20 15.34 -59.52
CA LYS A 10 35.87 14.73 -58.37
C LYS A 10 35.39 15.34 -57.05
N ASP A 11 35.24 16.67 -56.97
CA ASP A 11 34.74 17.35 -55.77
C ASP A 11 33.30 16.95 -55.43
N PHE A 12 32.41 16.92 -56.44
CA PHE A 12 31.04 16.43 -56.28
C PHE A 12 31.01 14.96 -55.82
N SER A 13 31.90 14.12 -56.36
CA SER A 13 32.00 12.71 -55.97
C SER A 13 32.47 12.55 -54.51
N THR A 14 33.42 13.37 -54.07
CA THR A 14 33.87 13.41 -52.67
C THR A 14 32.73 13.82 -51.74
N ALA A 15 32.04 14.93 -52.07
CA ALA A 15 30.91 15.42 -51.27
C ALA A 15 29.80 14.36 -51.18
N TYR A 16 29.46 13.70 -52.30
CA TYR A 16 28.48 12.60 -52.32
C TYR A 16 28.87 11.47 -51.36
N ARG A 17 30.12 11.00 -51.38
CA ARG A 17 30.61 9.96 -50.46
C ARG A 17 30.55 10.39 -49.00
N SER A 18 30.85 11.66 -48.71
CA SER A 18 30.72 12.21 -47.35
C SER A 18 29.27 12.16 -46.87
N TYR A 19 28.31 12.60 -47.70
CA TYR A 19 26.89 12.52 -47.35
C TYR A 19 26.38 11.08 -47.21
N GLU A 20 26.85 10.15 -48.06
CA GLU A 20 26.53 8.74 -47.93
C GLU A 20 27.05 8.16 -46.60
N SER A 21 28.28 8.53 -46.22
CA SER A 21 28.89 8.14 -44.94
C SER A 21 28.10 8.70 -43.75
N ILE A 22 27.69 9.96 -43.80
CA ILE A 22 26.88 10.61 -42.76
C ILE A 22 25.53 9.91 -42.64
N SER A 23 24.87 9.63 -43.76
CA SER A 23 23.58 8.94 -43.78
C SER A 23 23.65 7.56 -43.10
N LYS A 24 24.67 6.76 -43.45
CA LYS A 24 24.93 5.45 -42.84
C LYS A 24 25.20 5.58 -41.33
N HIS A 25 26.02 6.54 -40.92
CA HIS A 25 26.29 6.79 -39.51
C HIS A 25 25.02 7.16 -38.74
N ASN A 26 24.21 8.09 -39.27
CA ASN A 26 22.96 8.51 -38.65
C ASN A 26 21.97 7.36 -38.50
N GLN A 27 21.88 6.45 -39.46
CA GLN A 27 21.04 5.25 -39.35
C GLN A 27 21.48 4.35 -38.19
N VAL A 28 22.79 4.11 -38.05
CA VAL A 28 23.32 3.29 -36.95
C VAL A 28 23.11 3.97 -35.60
N GLU A 29 23.39 5.27 -35.50
CA GLU A 29 23.18 6.02 -34.25
C GLU A 29 21.70 6.14 -33.88
N ALA A 30 20.78 6.26 -34.85
CA ALA A 30 19.35 6.27 -34.58
C ALA A 30 18.90 4.98 -33.87
N VAL A 31 19.29 3.82 -34.40
CA VAL A 31 18.97 2.51 -33.78
C VAL A 31 19.56 2.41 -32.37
N ARG A 32 20.82 2.84 -32.20
CA ARG A 32 21.48 2.85 -30.90
C ARG A 32 20.76 3.75 -29.89
N LEU A 33 20.36 4.96 -30.29
CA LEU A 33 19.64 5.91 -29.44
C LEU A 33 18.27 5.37 -29.07
N GLU A 34 17.54 4.76 -30.00
CA GLU A 34 16.25 4.10 -29.72
C GLU A 34 16.38 3.02 -28.64
N GLU A 35 17.40 2.15 -28.76
CA GLU A 35 17.67 1.13 -27.75
C GLU A 35 18.01 1.73 -26.38
N GLN A 36 18.80 2.81 -26.37
CA GLN A 36 19.21 3.45 -25.12
C GLN A 36 18.04 4.19 -24.44
N ILE A 37 17.22 4.91 -25.20
CA ILE A 37 15.98 5.54 -24.70
C ILE A 37 15.08 4.45 -24.09
N ARG A 38 14.86 3.35 -24.80
CA ARG A 38 14.03 2.24 -24.29
C ARG A 38 14.56 1.66 -22.98
N LYS A 39 15.88 1.47 -22.88
CA LYS A 39 16.54 0.99 -21.64
C LYS A 39 16.36 1.95 -20.48
N GLU A 40 16.50 3.26 -20.69
CA GLU A 40 16.29 4.24 -19.62
C GLU A 40 14.83 4.26 -19.15
N PHE A 41 13.86 4.22 -20.06
CA PHE A 41 12.44 4.12 -19.67
C PHE A 41 12.12 2.81 -18.92
N GLU A 42 12.72 1.68 -19.31
CA GLU A 42 12.48 0.40 -18.63
C GLU A 42 12.93 0.45 -17.16
N LYS A 43 14.07 1.08 -16.86
CA LYS A 43 14.52 1.30 -15.47
C LYS A 43 13.48 2.09 -14.67
N LEU A 44 12.86 3.11 -15.28
CA LEU A 44 11.82 3.89 -14.62
C LEU A 44 10.56 3.06 -14.38
N TYR A 45 10.15 2.23 -15.35
CA TYR A 45 9.01 1.34 -15.19
C TYR A 45 9.25 0.28 -14.11
N GLU A 46 10.44 -0.33 -14.07
CA GLU A 46 10.82 -1.27 -13.02
C GLU A 46 10.75 -0.64 -11.62
N PHE A 47 11.31 0.57 -11.48
CA PHE A 47 11.22 1.34 -10.24
C PHE A 47 9.77 1.60 -9.80
N LEU A 48 8.93 2.07 -10.72
CA LEU A 48 7.52 2.35 -10.42
C LEU A 48 6.75 1.09 -10.01
N ARG A 49 7.00 -0.05 -10.67
CA ARG A 49 6.38 -1.34 -10.34
C ARG A 49 6.78 -1.81 -8.93
N GLU A 50 8.05 -1.69 -8.56
CA GLU A 50 8.49 -2.09 -7.22
C GLU A 50 7.99 -1.13 -6.12
N GLU A 51 7.90 0.17 -6.40
CA GLU A 51 7.28 1.13 -5.47
C GLU A 51 5.78 0.84 -5.26
N GLU A 52 5.04 0.58 -6.34
CA GLU A 52 3.62 0.18 -6.26
C GLU A 52 3.45 -1.10 -5.43
N LYS A 53 4.22 -2.14 -5.74
CA LYS A 53 4.21 -3.43 -5.03
C LYS A 53 4.55 -3.27 -3.55
N THR A 54 5.54 -2.43 -3.22
CA THR A 54 5.91 -2.14 -1.82
C THR A 54 4.77 -1.46 -1.07
N LEU A 55 4.12 -0.47 -1.69
CA LEU A 55 2.99 0.23 -1.08
C LEU A 55 1.78 -0.68 -0.89
N LEU A 56 1.46 -1.52 -1.88
CA LEU A 56 0.38 -2.51 -1.78
C LEU A 56 0.65 -3.52 -0.66
N ALA A 57 1.90 -3.99 -0.51
CA ALA A 57 2.28 -4.88 0.59
C ALA A 57 2.09 -4.20 1.96
N GLN A 58 2.48 -2.93 2.09
CA GLN A 58 2.26 -2.16 3.32
C GLN A 58 0.77 -1.97 3.64
N LEU A 59 -0.08 -1.75 2.61
CA LEU A 59 -1.53 -1.64 2.77
C LEU A 59 -2.14 -2.98 3.23
N GLN A 60 -1.73 -4.08 2.61
CA GLN A 60 -2.20 -5.42 2.99
C GLN A 60 -1.84 -5.77 4.43
N GLU A 61 -0.62 -5.43 4.87
CA GLU A 61 -0.20 -5.66 6.25
C GLU A 61 -0.97 -4.79 7.25
N GLU A 62 -1.21 -3.51 6.93
CA GLU A 62 -2.04 -2.64 7.76
C GLU A 62 -3.46 -3.18 7.91
N MET A 63 -4.07 -3.61 6.79
CA MET A 63 -5.40 -4.21 6.77
C MET A 63 -5.45 -5.49 7.60
N ARG A 64 -4.50 -6.41 7.42
CA ARG A 64 -4.42 -7.67 8.18
C ARG A 64 -4.32 -7.41 9.68
N ARG A 65 -3.42 -6.51 10.08
CA ARG A 65 -3.23 -6.15 11.49
C ARG A 65 -4.49 -5.56 12.11
N LYS A 66 -5.13 -4.60 11.44
CA LYS A 66 -6.35 -3.95 11.93
C LYS A 66 -7.53 -4.93 12.01
N ASN A 67 -7.71 -5.78 10.98
CA ASN A 67 -8.75 -6.81 11.00
C ASN A 67 -8.56 -7.82 12.13
N GLY A 68 -7.33 -8.26 12.39
CA GLY A 68 -7.05 -9.16 13.51
C GLY A 68 -7.41 -8.56 14.87
N LEU A 69 -7.14 -7.26 15.07
CA LEU A 69 -7.54 -6.54 16.28
C LEU A 69 -9.08 -6.43 16.40
N ILE A 70 -9.75 -6.09 15.31
CA ILE A 70 -11.22 -5.98 15.26
C ILE A 70 -11.86 -7.33 15.56
N GLU A 71 -11.40 -8.40 14.91
CA GLU A 71 -11.92 -9.76 15.14
C GLU A 71 -11.71 -10.21 16.60
N GLY A 72 -10.55 -9.93 17.18
CA GLY A 72 -10.27 -10.19 18.59
C GLY A 72 -11.22 -9.43 19.53
N LYS A 73 -11.48 -8.15 19.26
CA LYS A 73 -12.44 -7.34 20.03
C LYS A 73 -13.88 -7.86 19.89
N ILE A 74 -14.31 -8.20 18.68
CA ILE A 74 -15.64 -8.79 18.43
C ILE A 74 -15.80 -10.10 19.22
N LYS A 75 -14.82 -11.01 19.15
CA LYS A 75 -14.86 -12.28 19.89
C LYS A 75 -14.97 -12.08 21.40
N ARG A 76 -14.26 -11.08 21.95
CA ARG A 76 -14.33 -10.73 23.36
C ARG A 76 -15.72 -10.21 23.75
N LEU A 77 -16.25 -9.25 23.00
CA LEU A 77 -17.59 -8.69 23.21
C LEU A 77 -18.69 -9.76 23.13
N VAL A 78 -18.58 -10.71 22.20
CA VAL A 78 -19.52 -11.83 22.10
C VAL A 78 -19.48 -12.71 23.35
N LYS A 79 -18.28 -13.01 23.89
CA LYS A 79 -18.12 -13.80 25.12
C LYS A 79 -18.67 -13.06 26.34
N GLU A 80 -18.33 -11.78 26.49
CA GLU A 80 -18.82 -10.92 27.58
C GLU A 80 -20.35 -10.84 27.52
N LYS A 81 -20.92 -10.54 26.35
CA LYS A 81 -22.38 -10.54 26.14
C LYS A 81 -23.01 -11.87 26.57
N GLN A 82 -22.43 -13.01 26.19
CA GLN A 82 -22.97 -14.31 26.59
C GLN A 82 -22.89 -14.53 28.11
N ALA A 83 -21.80 -14.11 28.75
CA ALA A 83 -21.67 -14.17 30.20
C ALA A 83 -22.71 -13.29 30.91
N LEU A 84 -22.96 -12.07 30.42
CA LEU A 84 -24.00 -11.17 30.92
C LEU A 84 -25.39 -11.80 30.81
N LEU A 85 -25.71 -12.40 29.65
CA LEU A 85 -26.99 -13.08 29.43
C LEU A 85 -27.15 -14.27 30.38
N ASN A 86 -26.10 -15.07 30.55
CA ASN A 86 -26.13 -16.20 31.47
C ASN A 86 -26.35 -15.75 32.91
N GLU A 87 -25.67 -14.71 33.38
CA GLU A 87 -25.88 -14.16 34.73
C GLU A 87 -27.30 -13.60 34.89
N ALA A 88 -27.84 -12.92 33.87
CA ALA A 88 -29.22 -12.43 33.90
C ALA A 88 -30.23 -13.59 34.03
N PHE A 89 -30.02 -14.70 33.32
CA PHE A 89 -30.85 -15.90 33.47
C PHE A 89 -30.73 -16.53 34.86
N GLN A 90 -29.53 -16.62 35.42
CA GLN A 90 -29.33 -17.13 36.78
C GLN A 90 -30.02 -16.25 37.82
N LEU A 91 -29.86 -14.92 37.72
CA LEU A 91 -30.56 -13.98 38.60
C LEU A 91 -32.08 -14.12 38.49
N GLN A 92 -32.62 -14.33 37.28
CA GLN A 92 -34.05 -14.57 37.10
C GLN A 92 -34.53 -15.90 37.73
N ALA A 93 -33.68 -16.93 37.75
CA ALA A 93 -33.97 -18.18 38.43
C ALA A 93 -33.95 -18.00 39.96
N ASP A 94 -32.94 -17.31 40.49
CA ASP A 94 -32.84 -17.02 41.94
C ASP A 94 -34.04 -16.20 42.45
N LEU A 95 -34.67 -15.38 41.60
CA LEU A 95 -35.89 -14.63 41.96
C LEU A 95 -37.13 -15.53 42.14
N LYS A 96 -37.08 -16.78 41.66
CA LYS A 96 -38.18 -17.75 41.76
C LYS A 96 -38.00 -18.73 42.93
N GLU A 97 -36.90 -18.64 43.67
CA GLU A 97 -36.65 -19.44 44.86
C GLU A 97 -37.60 -19.05 46.00
N ASP A 98 -37.73 -19.93 47.01
CA ASP A 98 -38.51 -19.63 48.22
C ASP A 98 -37.91 -18.46 49.02
N ASP A 99 -38.74 -17.80 49.82
CA ASP A 99 -38.37 -16.57 50.56
C ASP A 99 -37.15 -16.77 51.47
N TYR A 100 -36.98 -17.96 52.07
CA TYR A 100 -35.86 -18.25 52.96
C TYR A 100 -34.55 -18.36 52.17
N THR A 101 -34.54 -19.16 51.10
CA THR A 101 -33.36 -19.32 50.21
C THR A 101 -33.01 -18.01 49.52
N PHE A 102 -34.01 -17.27 49.04
CA PHE A 102 -33.87 -15.96 48.44
C PHE A 102 -33.16 -14.96 49.36
N LEU A 103 -33.56 -14.90 50.64
CA LEU A 103 -32.94 -13.99 51.62
C LEU A 103 -31.51 -14.42 51.95
N MET A 104 -31.25 -15.72 52.08
CA MET A 104 -29.91 -16.25 52.35
C MET A 104 -28.91 -15.96 51.22
N SER A 105 -29.35 -16.01 49.95
CA SER A 105 -28.49 -15.79 48.78
C SER A 105 -28.31 -14.32 48.39
N HIS A 106 -29.04 -13.38 49.00
CA HIS A 106 -29.08 -11.96 48.63
C HIS A 106 -27.69 -11.28 48.57
N LYS A 107 -26.84 -11.48 49.58
CA LYS A 107 -25.50 -10.87 49.63
C LYS A 107 -24.61 -11.37 48.48
N ASN A 108 -24.74 -12.65 48.11
CA ASN A 108 -24.01 -13.24 47.00
C ASN A 108 -24.51 -12.67 45.66
N ARG A 109 -25.84 -12.58 45.44
CA ARG A 109 -26.43 -11.97 44.24
C ARG A 109 -25.95 -10.53 44.03
N LYS A 110 -26.02 -9.71 45.09
CA LYS A 110 -25.57 -8.31 45.03
C LYS A 110 -24.09 -8.20 44.63
N ARG A 111 -23.23 -9.11 45.12
CA ARG A 111 -21.82 -9.16 44.74
C ARG A 111 -21.64 -9.54 43.26
N ARG A 112 -22.36 -10.56 42.77
CA ARG A 112 -22.27 -10.99 41.36
C ARG A 112 -22.70 -9.87 40.41
N ILE A 113 -23.83 -9.22 40.68
CA ILE A 113 -24.31 -8.07 39.88
C ILE A 113 -23.24 -6.97 39.79
N ALA A 114 -22.59 -6.63 40.91
CA ALA A 114 -21.56 -5.60 40.95
C ALA A 114 -20.31 -5.97 40.12
N CYS A 115 -19.93 -7.24 40.08
CA CYS A 115 -18.79 -7.72 39.29
C CYS A 115 -19.08 -7.82 37.79
N THR A 116 -20.36 -7.90 37.41
CA THR A 116 -20.80 -8.12 36.02
C THR A 116 -21.10 -6.79 35.29
N ALA A 117 -20.99 -5.65 35.96
CA ALA A 117 -21.41 -4.34 35.45
C ALA A 117 -20.33 -3.54 34.68
N GLU A 118 -19.21 -4.16 34.27
CA GLU A 118 -18.19 -3.44 33.50
C GLU A 118 -18.73 -3.02 32.13
N GLU A 119 -18.59 -1.74 31.79
CA GLU A 119 -19.02 -1.20 30.50
C GLU A 119 -18.07 -1.64 29.37
N PRO A 120 -18.58 -1.88 28.15
CA PRO A 120 -17.72 -2.19 27.01
C PRO A 120 -16.71 -1.08 26.75
N GLU A 121 -15.46 -1.46 26.45
CA GLU A 121 -14.44 -0.50 26.04
C GLU A 121 -14.87 0.29 24.79
N ALA A 122 -14.60 1.59 24.79
CA ALA A 122 -14.78 2.43 23.61
C ALA A 122 -13.93 1.93 22.42
N VAL A 123 -14.42 2.17 21.20
CA VAL A 123 -13.70 1.84 19.98
C VAL A 123 -12.43 2.70 19.91
N PRO A 124 -11.23 2.09 19.89
CA PRO A 124 -9.99 2.87 19.84
C PRO A 124 -9.87 3.65 18.52
N SER A 125 -9.28 4.84 18.58
CA SER A 125 -8.92 5.59 17.38
C SER A 125 -7.88 4.84 16.54
N GLY A 126 -7.95 4.97 15.21
CA GLY A 126 -6.97 4.37 14.29
C GLY A 126 -7.29 2.94 13.85
N MET A 127 -8.51 2.45 14.09
CA MET A 127 -8.99 1.14 13.59
C MET A 127 -9.30 1.13 12.09
N LEU A 128 -9.54 2.29 11.49
CA LEU A 128 -9.77 2.45 10.05
C LEU A 128 -8.46 2.58 9.29
N LEU A 129 -8.44 2.16 8.03
CA LEU A 129 -7.28 2.32 7.13
C LEU A 129 -6.91 3.80 6.97
N ASP A 130 -5.60 4.08 7.00
CA ASP A 130 -5.08 5.44 6.83
C ASP A 130 -4.95 5.79 5.35
N VAL A 131 -6.05 6.24 4.73
CA VAL A 131 -6.08 6.58 3.29
C VAL A 131 -5.06 7.68 2.95
N ALA A 132 -4.92 8.68 3.82
CA ALA A 132 -4.04 9.82 3.59
C ALA A 132 -2.56 9.42 3.57
N LYS A 133 -2.16 8.46 4.42
CA LYS A 133 -0.81 7.88 4.41
C LYS A 133 -0.44 7.26 3.06
N TYR A 134 -1.39 6.64 2.35
CA TYR A 134 -1.10 5.97 1.08
C TYR A 134 -1.29 6.87 -0.15
N LEU A 135 -2.29 7.76 -0.15
CA LEU A 135 -2.64 8.56 -1.33
C LEU A 135 -2.28 10.05 -1.22
N GLY A 136 -2.17 10.61 -0.01
CA GLY A 136 -2.11 12.06 0.19
C GLY A 136 -0.88 12.75 -0.41
N SER A 137 0.26 12.03 -0.52
CA SER A 137 1.49 12.55 -1.12
C SER A 137 2.18 11.51 -2.02
N LEU A 138 1.42 10.55 -2.55
CA LEU A 138 1.95 9.40 -3.28
C LEU A 138 2.88 9.82 -4.43
N GLN A 139 2.37 10.65 -5.35
CA GLN A 139 3.11 11.10 -6.53
C GLN A 139 4.39 11.84 -6.16
N TYR A 140 4.32 12.73 -5.16
CA TYR A 140 5.48 13.49 -4.68
C TYR A 140 6.54 12.57 -4.07
N ASN A 141 6.14 11.61 -3.22
CA ASN A 141 7.07 10.69 -2.56
C ASN A 141 7.75 9.76 -3.56
N VAL A 142 7.00 9.23 -4.53
CA VAL A 142 7.54 8.38 -5.60
C VAL A 142 8.53 9.17 -6.46
N TRP A 143 8.16 10.37 -6.90
CA TRP A 143 9.06 11.25 -7.66
C TRP A 143 10.33 11.60 -6.86
N LYS A 144 10.19 11.92 -5.57
CA LYS A 144 11.33 12.25 -4.70
C LYS A 144 12.29 11.07 -4.56
N LYS A 145 11.78 9.84 -4.45
CA LYS A 145 12.61 8.62 -4.43
C LYS A 145 13.26 8.34 -5.78
N MET A 146 12.56 8.65 -6.87
CA MET A 146 13.06 8.50 -8.24
C MET A 146 14.33 9.33 -8.49
N LEU A 147 14.51 10.45 -7.80
CA LEU A 147 15.76 11.23 -7.90
C LEU A 147 17.01 10.44 -7.52
N ASN A 148 16.89 9.40 -6.68
CA ASN A 148 18.04 8.57 -6.28
C ASN A 148 18.49 7.59 -7.38
N ILE A 149 17.64 7.31 -8.37
CA ILE A 149 17.96 6.42 -9.49
C ILE A 149 18.37 7.18 -10.75
N ILE A 150 18.17 8.49 -10.78
CA ILE A 150 18.56 9.34 -11.91
C ILE A 150 20.02 9.72 -11.73
N THR A 151 20.89 9.15 -12.58
CA THR A 151 22.28 9.62 -12.71
C THR A 151 22.29 10.94 -13.48
N VAL A 152 22.65 12.02 -12.80
CA VAL A 152 22.96 13.30 -13.45
C VAL A 152 24.33 13.17 -14.12
N ALA A 153 24.36 13.30 -15.44
CA ALA A 153 25.58 13.36 -16.23
C ALA A 153 26.16 14.78 -16.24
#